data_AF-A0A2M7ZC01-F1
#
_entry.id   AF-A0A2M7ZC01-F1
#
_cell.length_a   1.000
_cell.length_b   1.000
_cell.length_c   1.000
_cell.angle_alpha   90.00
_cell.angle_beta   90.00
_cell.angle_gamma   90.00
#
_symmetry.space_group_name_H-M   'P 1'
#
loop_
_entity.id
_entity.type
_entity.pdbx_description
1 polymer ?
#
loop_
_entity_poly.entity_id
_entity_poly.type
_entity_poly.pdbx_seq_one_letter_code
_entity_poly.pdbx_strand_id
1 'polypeptide(L)'
;MKTFSDKPEIYNILFSQNYDEEFTDLSDKKICPNDPTVYIYISSKFNKKDALDGHENWYVMINALYIVNQNWEDEIKRSRKIIKDFILPAEVLIPVAEFRW
;
A
#
# COMPACT_ATOMS: atom_id res chain seq x y z
N MET A 1 -8.58 -13.15 -6.14
CA MET A 1 -8.91 -11.86 -6.77
C MET A 1 -8.83 -10.79 -5.69
N LYS A 2 -7.95 -9.79 -5.83
CA LYS A 2 -7.91 -8.64 -4.92
C LYS A 2 -9.03 -7.68 -5.34
N THR A 3 -10.06 -7.57 -4.52
CA THR A 3 -11.10 -6.55 -4.67
C THR A 3 -11.14 -5.76 -3.38
N PHE A 4 -10.93 -4.46 -3.47
CA PHE A 4 -11.10 -3.57 -2.34
C PHE A 4 -12.59 -3.37 -2.07
N SER A 5 -12.99 -3.37 -0.79
CA SER A 5 -14.39 -3.21 -0.39
C SER A 5 -14.88 -1.79 -0.71
N ASP A 6 -16.12 -1.67 -1.20
CA ASP A 6 -16.82 -0.38 -1.35
C ASP A 6 -17.05 0.34 0.00
N LYS A 7 -16.90 -0.41 1.11
CA LYS A 7 -16.99 0.10 2.48
C LYS A 7 -15.77 -0.38 3.27
N PRO A 8 -14.68 0.39 3.28
CA PRO A 8 -13.52 0.04 4.07
C PRO A 8 -13.72 0.34 5.56
N GLU A 9 -13.14 -0.52 6.39
CA GLU A 9 -13.17 -0.41 7.85
C GLU A 9 -11.92 0.34 8.36
N ILE A 10 -11.78 0.49 9.69
CA ILE A 10 -10.62 1.14 10.30
C ILE A 10 -9.30 0.42 9.91
N TYR A 11 -9.32 -0.93 9.88
CA TYR A 11 -8.18 -1.79 9.59
C TYR A 11 -8.50 -2.72 8.42
N ASN A 12 -7.65 -2.75 7.39
CA ASN A 12 -7.86 -3.57 6.20
C ASN A 12 -6.54 -4.24 5.77
N ILE A 13 -6.61 -5.50 5.38
CA ILE A 13 -5.49 -6.25 4.81
C ILE A 13 -5.94 -6.84 3.47
N LEU A 14 -5.19 -6.55 2.41
CA LEU A 14 -5.37 -7.10 1.07
C LEU A 14 -4.22 -8.05 0.78
N PHE A 15 -4.48 -9.36 0.89
CA PHE A 15 -3.46 -10.38 0.69
C PHE A 15 -3.01 -10.47 -0.76
N SER A 16 -1.71 -10.69 -0.94
CA SER A 16 -1.14 -11.13 -2.22
C SER A 16 -1.90 -12.33 -2.79
N GLN A 17 -2.03 -12.38 -4.12
CA GLN A 17 -2.57 -13.56 -4.80
C GLN A 17 -1.56 -14.71 -4.81
N ASN A 18 -0.27 -14.41 -4.69
CA ASN A 18 0.79 -15.40 -4.57
C ASN A 18 1.73 -15.01 -3.42
N TYR A 19 1.34 -15.42 -2.22
CA TYR A 19 2.07 -15.10 -0.99
C TYR A 19 3.50 -15.67 -1.02
N ASP A 20 3.71 -16.87 -1.55
CA ASP A 20 5.06 -17.47 -1.65
C ASP A 20 5.99 -16.65 -2.57
N GLU A 21 5.45 -16.11 -3.67
CA GLU A 21 6.20 -15.21 -4.55
C GLU A 21 6.51 -13.87 -3.86
N GLU A 22 5.59 -13.33 -3.04
CA GLU A 22 5.85 -12.14 -2.22
C GLU A 22 7.07 -12.35 -1.30
N PHE A 23 7.15 -13.51 -0.63
CA PHE A 23 8.31 -13.83 0.21
C PHE A 23 9.58 -14.01 -0.60
N THR A 24 9.49 -14.68 -1.76
CA THR A 24 10.64 -14.88 -2.64
C THR A 24 11.20 -13.55 -3.15
N ASP A 25 10.32 -12.61 -3.53
CA ASP A 25 10.70 -11.25 -3.93
C ASP A 25 11.47 -10.54 -2.82
N LEU A 26 11.02 -10.68 -1.57
CA LEU A 26 11.63 -10.05 -0.40
C LEU A 26 12.95 -10.73 0.01
N SER A 27 12.98 -12.05 0.20
CA SER A 27 14.13 -12.75 0.78
C SER A 27 15.26 -12.96 -0.23
N ASP A 28 14.90 -13.44 -1.42
CA ASP A 28 15.87 -13.99 -2.37
C ASP A 28 16.24 -12.96 -3.42
N LYS A 29 15.23 -12.32 -4.02
CA LYS A 29 15.43 -11.29 -5.06
C LYS A 29 15.74 -9.92 -4.47
N LYS A 30 15.41 -9.69 -3.19
CA LYS A 30 15.66 -8.46 -2.43
C LYS A 30 15.08 -7.20 -3.07
N ILE A 31 13.89 -7.31 -3.65
CA ILE A 31 13.13 -6.22 -4.27
C ILE A 31 11.81 -6.02 -3.52
N CYS A 32 11.12 -4.89 -3.73
CA CYS A 32 9.74 -4.79 -3.29
C CYS A 32 8.87 -5.81 -4.07
N PRO A 33 7.84 -6.42 -3.48
CA PRO A 33 7.02 -7.40 -4.19
C PRO A 33 6.33 -6.79 -5.41
N ASN A 34 6.16 -7.57 -6.48
CA ASN A 34 5.31 -7.17 -7.61
C ASN A 34 3.81 -7.32 -7.30
N ASP A 35 3.48 -8.20 -6.35
CA ASP A 35 2.13 -8.42 -5.84
C ASP A 35 2.11 -8.39 -4.29
N PRO A 36 2.32 -7.23 -3.65
CA PRO A 36 2.44 -7.13 -2.20
C PRO A 36 1.13 -7.39 -1.47
N THR A 37 1.24 -7.90 -0.24
CA THR A 37 0.18 -7.77 0.75
C THR A 37 0.13 -6.33 1.24
N VAL A 38 -1.05 -5.71 1.17
CA VAL A 38 -1.25 -4.29 1.46
C VAL A 38 -2.04 -4.13 2.74
N TYR A 39 -1.50 -3.37 3.69
CA TYR A 39 -2.20 -2.93 4.89
C TYR A 39 -2.69 -1.50 4.71
N ILE A 40 -3.95 -1.25 5.06
CA ILE A 40 -4.59 0.07 4.98
C ILE A 40 -5.23 0.38 6.33
N TYR A 41 -4.81 1.49 6.92
CA TYR A 41 -5.36 2.04 8.15
C TYR A 41 -6.03 3.38 7.88
N ILE A 42 -7.28 3.53 8.33
CA ILE A 42 -8.11 4.72 8.10
C ILE A 42 -8.55 5.30 9.44
N SER A 43 -7.75 6.20 10.00
CA SER A 43 -8.01 6.69 11.36
C SER A 43 -9.26 7.57 11.45
N SER A 44 -9.69 8.22 10.37
CA SER A 44 -10.94 9.00 10.32
C SER A 44 -12.23 8.19 10.52
N LYS A 45 -12.14 6.85 10.44
CA LYS A 45 -13.24 5.94 10.83
C LYS A 45 -13.43 5.91 12.34
N PHE A 46 -12.36 6.10 13.12
CA PHE A 46 -12.39 6.22 14.57
C PHE A 46 -12.49 7.67 15.05
N ASN A 47 -11.67 8.58 14.51
CA ASN A 47 -11.66 10.00 14.86
C ASN A 47 -11.89 10.89 13.63
N LYS A 48 -13.11 11.41 13.46
CA LYS A 48 -13.51 12.21 12.29
C LYS A 48 -12.64 13.44 12.04
N LYS A 49 -11.93 13.97 13.05
CA LYS A 49 -11.03 15.12 12.91
C LYS A 49 -9.72 14.81 12.16
N ASP A 50 -9.42 13.53 11.94
CA ASP A 50 -8.19 13.11 11.24
C ASP A 50 -8.28 13.26 9.71
N ALA A 51 -9.46 13.57 9.18
CA ALA A 51 -9.68 13.90 7.79
C ALA A 51 -10.67 15.08 7.67
N LEU A 52 -10.74 15.70 6.50
CA LEU A 52 -11.78 16.67 6.19
C LEU A 52 -13.16 15.99 6.14
N ASP A 53 -14.22 16.79 6.31
CA ASP A 53 -15.59 16.30 6.17
C ASP A 53 -15.79 15.64 4.80
N GLY A 54 -16.39 14.45 4.80
CA GLY A 54 -16.59 13.63 3.60
C GLY A 54 -15.33 12.93 3.06
N HIS A 55 -14.16 13.05 3.71
CA HIS A 55 -12.91 12.45 3.27
C HIS A 55 -12.40 11.37 4.22
N GLU A 56 -11.42 10.60 3.75
CA GLU A 56 -10.71 9.59 4.52
C GLU A 56 -9.19 9.80 4.40
N ASN A 57 -8.46 9.52 5.49
CA ASN A 57 -7.00 9.63 5.55
C ASN A 57 -6.38 8.24 5.58
N TRP A 58 -5.92 7.76 4.43
CA TRP A 58 -5.43 6.40 4.30
C TRP A 58 -3.93 6.32 4.55
N TYR A 59 -3.55 5.57 5.57
CA TYR A 59 -2.18 5.10 5.76
C TYR A 59 -2.04 3.74 5.08
N VAL A 60 -1.21 3.67 4.04
CA VAL A 60 -1.01 2.46 3.22
C VAL A 60 0.41 1.95 3.39
N MET A 61 0.56 0.67 3.71
CA MET A 61 1.84 0.01 3.97
C MET A 61 1.91 -1.32 3.22
N ILE A 62 3.10 -1.67 2.74
CA ILE A 62 3.45 -3.00 2.24
C ILE A 62 4.67 -3.52 2.98
N ASN A 63 4.89 -4.82 2.94
CA ASN A 63 6.16 -5.40 3.38
C ASN A 63 7.26 -4.99 2.40
N ALA A 64 8.41 -4.60 2.94
CA ALA A 64 9.62 -4.30 2.17
C ALA A 64 10.83 -4.88 2.90
N LEU A 65 11.86 -5.29 2.15
CA LEU A 65 13.11 -5.73 2.73
C LEU A 65 13.88 -4.54 3.32
N TYR A 66 14.73 -4.81 4.32
CA TYR A 66 15.68 -3.85 4.85
C TYR A 66 16.57 -3.23 3.75
N ILE A 67 17.03 -2.00 3.99
CA ILE A 67 17.89 -1.24 3.08
C ILE A 67 19.22 -1.98 2.89
N VAL A 68 19.52 -2.36 1.65
CA VAL A 68 20.83 -2.91 1.27
C VAL A 68 21.49 -1.97 0.27
N ASN A 69 21.35 -2.24 -1.03
CA ASN A 69 21.92 -1.46 -2.14
C ASN A 69 20.88 -1.24 -3.26
N GLN A 70 19.59 -1.37 -2.96
CA GLN A 70 18.52 -1.15 -3.92
C GLN A 70 18.43 0.33 -4.29
N ASN A 71 18.02 0.62 -5.52
CA ASN A 71 17.59 1.97 -5.89
C ASN A 71 16.20 2.24 -5.30
N TRP A 72 16.16 2.81 -4.10
CA TRP A 72 14.92 3.09 -3.40
C TRP A 72 14.01 4.08 -4.12
N GLU A 73 14.55 5.00 -4.92
CA GLU A 73 13.70 5.89 -5.71
C GLU A 73 12.87 5.12 -6.74
N ASP A 74 13.47 4.13 -7.39
CA ASP A 74 12.80 3.28 -8.38
C ASP A 74 11.84 2.29 -7.71
N GLU A 75 12.25 1.69 -6.59
CA GLU A 75 11.40 0.80 -5.79
C GLU A 75 10.15 1.52 -5.28
N ILE A 76 10.29 2.75 -4.79
CA ILE A 76 9.16 3.58 -4.34
C ILE A 76 8.25 3.91 -5.52
N LYS A 77 8.80 4.34 -6.67
CA LYS A 77 8.01 4.66 -7.87
C LYS A 77 7.22 3.44 -8.35
N ARG A 78 7.87 2.28 -8.44
CA ARG A 78 7.24 1.02 -8.88
C ARG A 78 6.17 0.56 -7.90
N SER A 79 6.48 0.52 -6.62
CA SER A 79 5.54 0.08 -5.58
C SER A 79 4.31 0.98 -5.50
N ARG A 80 4.48 2.31 -5.61
CA ARG A 80 3.35 3.26 -5.66
C ARG A 80 2.45 3.01 -6.86
N LYS A 81 3.02 2.72 -8.04
CA LYS A 81 2.22 2.41 -9.24
C LYS A 81 1.39 1.14 -9.01
N ILE A 82 2.03 0.07 -8.56
CA ILE A 82 1.39 -1.22 -8.26
C ILE A 82 0.25 -1.05 -7.25
N ILE A 83 0.49 -0.36 -6.14
CA ILE A 83 -0.51 -0.14 -5.10
C ILE A 83 -1.69 0.70 -5.61
N LYS A 84 -1.42 1.73 -6.43
CA LYS A 84 -2.45 2.55 -7.06
C LYS A 84 -3.36 1.73 -7.97
N ASP A 85 -2.77 0.88 -8.80
CA ASP A 85 -3.51 0.00 -9.72
C ASP A 85 -4.39 -1.02 -8.95
N PHE A 86 -4.03 -1.38 -7.71
CA PHE A 86 -4.82 -2.28 -6.86
C PHE A 86 -5.92 -1.60 -6.08
N ILE A 87 -5.66 -0.42 -5.53
CA ILE A 87 -6.57 0.25 -4.60
C ILE A 87 -7.59 1.12 -5.33
N LEU A 88 -7.21 1.72 -6.46
CA LEU A 88 -8.02 2.73 -7.11
C LEU A 88 -8.93 2.06 -8.14
N PRO A 89 -10.25 2.30 -8.14
CA PRO A 89 -10.96 2.36 -9.41
C PRO A 89 -10.29 3.46 -10.25
N ALA A 90 -10.25 3.30 -11.57
CA ALA A 90 -9.38 4.04 -12.51
C ALA A 90 -9.35 5.60 -12.44
N GLU A 91 -10.08 6.23 -11.52
CA GLU A 91 -10.34 7.67 -11.45
C GLU A 91 -9.96 8.34 -10.11
N VAL A 92 -9.42 7.64 -9.11
CA VAL A 92 -9.11 8.27 -7.80
C VAL A 92 -7.63 8.68 -7.69
N LEU A 93 -7.36 9.96 -7.40
CA LEU A 93 -6.01 10.47 -7.13
C LEU A 93 -5.77 10.55 -5.62
N ILE A 94 -4.96 9.64 -5.07
CA ILE A 94 -4.47 9.77 -3.69
C ILE A 94 -3.21 10.66 -3.70
N PRO A 95 -3.21 11.81 -3.00
CA PRO A 95 -1.98 12.53 -2.71
C PRO A 95 -1.15 11.69 -1.74
N VAL A 96 -0.05 11.12 -2.25
CA VAL A 96 0.89 10.35 -1.43
C VAL A 96 1.73 11.34 -0.65
N ALA A 97 1.51 11.45 0.65
CA ALA A 97 2.44 12.13 1.53
C ALA A 97 3.77 11.35 1.53
N GLU A 98 4.85 11.98 1.03
CA GLU A 98 6.18 11.41 1.13
C GLU A 98 6.69 11.59 2.56
N PHE A 99 6.70 10.52 3.36
CA PHE A 99 7.50 10.51 4.58
C PHE A 99 8.96 10.36 4.19
N ARG A 100 9.70 11.47 4.26
CA ARG A 100 11.17 11.48 4.24
C ARG A 100 11.65 11.21 5.67
N TRP A 101 12.40 10.12 5.85
CA TRP A 101 13.26 9.94 7.01
C TRP A 101 14.55 10.71 6.80
#